data_AF-A0A8C6INF7-F1
#
_entry.id   AF-A0A8C6INF7-F1
#
_cell.length_a   1.000
_cell.length_b   1.000
_cell.length_c   1.000
_cell.angle_alpha   90.00
_cell.angle_beta   90.00
_cell.angle_gamma   90.00
#
_symmetry.space_group_name_H-M   'P 1'
#
loop_
_entity.id
_entity.type
_entity.pdbx_description
1 polymer ?
#
loop_
_entity_poly.entity_id
_entity_poly.type
_entity_poly.pdbx_seq_one_letter_code
_entity_poly.pdbx_strand_id
1 'polypeptide(L)'
;MTQASSRAADAAVAIDCEMVGTGPGGRRSALARCSIVGRGGEVLYDRYVRPAAPVVDFRTRWSGIRRHHMARAVPFVTARKEILRILAGKLVVGHAVYNDFKALKYFHPQALTRDTSKMPLLNRKGGFPEDATVSLKRLAKALLHKDIQVSRRNATSASATSLALPPVWGCPRGAVQN
;
A
#
# COMPACT_ATOMS: atom_id res chain seq x y z
N MET A 1 -30.31 1.42 -28.03
CA MET A 1 -28.86 1.12 -28.02
C MET A 1 -28.27 1.78 -26.79
N THR A 2 -27.53 0.99 -26.02
CA THR A 2 -27.20 1.17 -24.60
C THR A 2 -26.34 2.39 -24.30
N GLN A 3 -26.76 3.20 -23.32
CA GLN A 3 -25.91 4.21 -22.69
C GLN A 3 -24.79 3.49 -21.93
N ALA A 4 -23.53 3.74 -22.31
CA ALA A 4 -22.37 3.31 -21.56
C ALA A 4 -22.21 4.21 -20.31
N SER A 5 -22.87 3.83 -19.22
CA SER A 5 -22.51 4.31 -17.89
C SER A 5 -21.30 3.53 -17.39
N SER A 6 -20.08 4.03 -17.65
CA SER A 6 -18.89 3.58 -16.89
C SER A 6 -17.74 4.58 -17.04
N ARG A 7 -17.34 5.24 -15.94
CA ARG A 7 -15.97 5.77 -15.71
C ARG A 7 -15.73 6.43 -14.35
N ALA A 8 -16.60 6.25 -13.36
CA ALA A 8 -16.35 6.73 -11.99
C ALA A 8 -15.81 5.64 -11.05
N ALA A 9 -15.94 4.35 -11.42
CA ALA A 9 -15.48 3.23 -10.61
C ALA A 9 -13.94 3.06 -10.64
N ASP A 10 -13.25 3.62 -11.63
CA ASP A 10 -11.79 3.45 -11.87
C ASP A 10 -10.88 4.49 -11.21
N ALA A 11 -11.43 5.44 -10.44
CA ALA A 11 -10.69 6.64 -10.06
C ALA A 11 -9.71 6.45 -8.88
N ALA A 12 -9.72 5.32 -8.19
CA ALA A 12 -8.99 5.16 -6.94
C ALA A 12 -8.46 3.75 -6.71
N VAL A 13 -7.24 3.64 -6.18
CA VAL A 13 -6.54 2.37 -5.92
C VAL A 13 -5.85 2.41 -4.57
N ALA A 14 -5.73 1.27 -3.92
CA ALA A 14 -4.94 1.11 -2.71
C ALA A 14 -3.63 0.42 -3.03
N ILE A 15 -2.53 0.91 -2.46
CA ILE A 15 -1.18 0.38 -2.65
C ILE A 15 -0.57 -0.02 -1.31
N ASP A 16 0.15 -1.13 -1.33
CA ASP A 16 0.98 -1.59 -0.23
C ASP A 16 2.25 -2.25 -0.78
N CYS A 17 3.41 -1.83 -0.27
CA CYS A 17 4.71 -2.34 -0.65
C CYS A 17 5.39 -3.02 0.52
N GLU A 18 6.03 -4.16 0.23
CA GLU A 18 6.95 -4.80 1.16
C GLU A 18 8.38 -4.47 0.76
N MET A 19 9.19 -4.10 1.76
CA MET A 19 10.57 -3.67 1.56
C MET A 19 11.58 -4.63 2.20
N VAL A 20 12.71 -4.77 1.52
CA VAL A 20 13.92 -5.44 2.02
C VAL A 20 15.05 -4.43 2.23
N GLY A 21 16.04 -4.80 3.04
CA GLY A 21 17.26 -4.02 3.29
C GLY A 21 18.33 -4.27 2.24
N THR A 22 18.86 -3.18 1.67
CA THR A 22 19.97 -3.16 0.72
C THR A 22 21.06 -2.18 1.15
N GLY A 23 22.24 -2.29 0.54
CA GLY A 23 23.40 -1.45 0.87
C GLY A 23 24.03 -1.79 2.24
N PRO A 24 24.99 -0.96 2.71
CA PRO A 24 25.71 -1.22 3.95
C PRO A 24 24.76 -1.42 5.15
N GLY A 25 24.88 -2.56 5.81
CA GLY A 25 24.05 -2.93 6.97
C GLY A 25 22.54 -3.03 6.67
N GLY A 26 22.12 -3.17 5.40
CA GLY A 26 20.72 -3.27 5.04
C GLY A 26 19.88 -2.01 5.33
N ARG A 27 20.53 -0.86 5.51
CA ARG A 27 19.87 0.39 5.96
C ARG A 27 18.97 1.02 4.89
N ARG A 28 19.16 0.70 3.60
CA ARG A 28 18.34 1.24 2.51
C ARG A 28 17.17 0.32 2.24
N SER A 29 15.94 0.81 2.44
CA SER A 29 14.72 0.09 2.07
C SER A 29 14.58 0.05 0.54
N ALA A 30 14.40 -1.14 -0.03
CA ALA A 30 14.15 -1.35 -1.44
C ALA A 30 12.89 -2.22 -1.65
N LEU A 31 12.12 -1.91 -2.68
CA LEU A 31 10.88 -2.62 -3.02
C LEU A 31 11.12 -4.10 -3.33
N ALA A 32 10.40 -4.98 -2.65
CA ALA A 32 10.49 -6.43 -2.82
C ALA A 32 9.15 -7.12 -3.14
N ARG A 33 8.03 -6.46 -2.87
CA ARG A 33 6.69 -6.83 -3.35
C ARG A 33 5.85 -5.57 -3.44
N CYS A 34 4.96 -5.49 -4.41
CA CYS A 34 3.94 -4.46 -4.45
C CYS A 34 2.59 -5.13 -4.68
N SER A 35 1.59 -4.72 -3.91
CA SER A 35 0.20 -5.08 -4.08
C SER A 35 -0.60 -3.81 -4.38
N ILE A 36 -1.43 -3.84 -5.42
CA ILE A 36 -2.37 -2.78 -5.78
C ILE A 36 -3.73 -3.42 -5.95
N VAL A 37 -4.71 -2.89 -5.23
CA VAL A 37 -6.11 -3.29 -5.35
C VAL A 37 -6.96 -2.09 -5.77
N GLY A 38 -7.98 -2.34 -6.57
CA GLY A 38 -8.96 -1.30 -6.86
C GLY A 38 -10.06 -1.24 -5.80
N ARG A 39 -11.02 -0.34 -6.02
CA ARG A 39 -12.05 -0.01 -5.03
C ARG A 39 -12.96 -1.20 -4.70
N GLY A 40 -13.19 -2.10 -5.66
CA GLY A 40 -14.00 -3.31 -5.48
C GLY A 40 -13.27 -4.45 -4.77
N GLY A 41 -11.99 -4.26 -4.42
CA GLY A 41 -11.13 -5.30 -3.87
C GLY A 41 -10.48 -6.19 -4.93
N GLU A 42 -10.66 -5.87 -6.21
CA GLU A 42 -9.99 -6.54 -7.32
C GLU A 42 -8.47 -6.32 -7.23
N VAL A 43 -7.69 -7.39 -7.45
CA VAL A 43 -6.23 -7.31 -7.45
C VAL A 43 -5.76 -6.85 -8.83
N LEU A 44 -5.28 -5.62 -8.91
CA LEU A 44 -4.74 -5.02 -10.14
C LEU A 44 -3.26 -5.35 -10.34
N TYR A 45 -2.54 -5.54 -9.24
CA TYR A 45 -1.12 -5.90 -9.24
C TYR A 45 -0.79 -6.63 -7.95
N ASP A 46 -0.14 -7.79 -8.00
CA ASP A 46 0.48 -8.43 -6.83
C ASP A 46 1.68 -9.24 -7.30
N ARG A 47 2.88 -8.66 -7.17
CA ARG A 47 4.11 -9.30 -7.67
C ARG A 47 5.28 -9.05 -6.74
N TYR A 48 6.11 -10.08 -6.59
CA TYR A 48 7.45 -9.93 -6.05
C TYR A 48 8.33 -9.14 -7.02
N VAL A 49 9.13 -8.25 -6.46
CA VAL A 49 10.02 -7.35 -7.19
C VAL A 49 11.45 -7.65 -6.78
N ARG A 50 12.34 -7.78 -7.75
CA ARG A 50 13.77 -7.94 -7.50
C ARG A 50 14.42 -6.56 -7.45
N PRO A 51 14.93 -6.10 -6.28
CA PRO A 51 15.66 -4.85 -6.20
C PRO A 51 16.88 -4.84 -7.13
N ALA A 52 17.28 -3.64 -7.58
CA ALA A 52 18.49 -3.48 -8.39
C ALA A 52 19.77 -3.73 -7.58
N ALA A 53 19.76 -3.41 -6.28
CA ALA A 53 20.88 -3.66 -5.38
C ALA A 53 20.73 -5.02 -4.68
N PRO A 54 21.83 -5.70 -4.34
CA PRO A 54 21.77 -6.94 -3.58
C PRO A 54 21.03 -6.79 -2.24
N VAL A 55 20.19 -7.78 -1.95
CA VAL A 55 19.47 -7.86 -0.67
C VAL A 55 20.41 -8.34 0.41
N VAL A 56 20.58 -7.53 1.45
CA VAL A 56 21.41 -7.83 2.63
C VAL A 56 20.55 -8.34 3.78
N ASP A 57 19.34 -7.80 3.93
CA ASP A 57 18.39 -8.21 4.95
C ASP A 57 16.98 -8.32 4.35
N PHE A 58 16.35 -9.49 4.48
CA PHE A 58 15.00 -9.71 3.96
C PHE A 58 13.91 -9.08 4.83
N ARG A 59 14.22 -8.75 6.09
CA ARG A 59 13.24 -8.20 7.04
C ARG A 59 12.00 -9.08 7.18
N THR A 60 12.18 -10.41 7.05
CA THR A 60 11.10 -11.41 6.88
C THR A 60 10.02 -11.33 7.96
N ARG A 61 10.40 -10.95 9.20
CA ARG A 61 9.45 -10.76 10.31
C ARG A 61 8.36 -9.75 9.98
N TRP A 62 8.69 -8.71 9.22
CA TRP A 62 7.79 -7.63 8.84
C TRP A 62 7.32 -7.79 7.41
N SER A 63 8.25 -8.08 6.48
CA SER A 63 7.98 -8.09 5.05
C SER A 63 7.35 -9.39 4.53
N GLY A 64 7.49 -10.48 5.28
CA GLY A 64 7.17 -11.83 4.81
C GLY A 64 8.05 -12.33 3.65
N ILE A 65 8.99 -11.53 3.14
CA ILE A 65 9.80 -11.87 1.96
C ILE A 65 10.88 -12.87 2.34
N ARG A 66 11.05 -13.90 1.51
CA ARG A 66 12.08 -14.94 1.64
C ARG A 66 12.92 -14.99 0.38
N ARG A 67 14.13 -15.55 0.50
CA ARG A 67 15.08 -15.71 -0.63
C ARG A 67 14.43 -16.34 -1.87
N HIS A 68 13.61 -17.38 -1.69
CA HIS A 68 12.98 -18.07 -2.82
C HIS A 68 11.98 -17.20 -3.60
N HIS A 69 11.38 -16.18 -2.98
CA HIS A 69 10.51 -15.24 -3.69
C HIS A 69 11.28 -14.47 -4.78
N MET A 70 12.60 -14.28 -4.61
CA MET A 70 13.42 -13.55 -5.57
C MET A 70 13.74 -14.35 -6.85
N ALA A 71 13.58 -15.68 -6.83
CA ALA A 71 13.92 -16.53 -7.97
C ALA A 71 13.06 -16.23 -9.22
N ARG A 72 11.80 -15.82 -9.01
CA ARG A 72 10.83 -15.48 -10.08
C ARG A 72 10.35 -14.03 -9.98
N ALA A 73 11.03 -13.19 -9.21
CA ALA A 73 10.62 -11.81 -9.00
C ALA A 73 10.86 -10.95 -10.24
N VAL A 74 9.93 -10.04 -10.52
CA VAL A 74 10.02 -9.11 -11.64
C VAL A 74 11.15 -8.09 -11.37
N PRO A 75 12.05 -7.81 -12.33
CA PRO A 75 13.06 -6.78 -12.15
C PRO A 75 12.44 -5.42 -11.80
N PHE A 76 13.04 -4.69 -10.86
CA PHE A 76 12.53 -3.40 -10.37
C PHE A 76 12.13 -2.42 -11.48
N VAL A 77 12.93 -2.31 -12.54
CA VAL A 77 12.65 -1.38 -13.65
C VAL A 77 11.35 -1.72 -14.36
N THR A 78 11.09 -3.01 -14.59
CA THR A 78 9.85 -3.49 -15.23
C THR A 78 8.67 -3.32 -14.29
N ALA A 79 8.78 -3.79 -13.05
CA ALA A 79 7.73 -3.67 -12.04
C ALA A 79 7.33 -2.21 -11.81
N ARG A 80 8.31 -1.30 -11.72
CA ARG A 80 8.05 0.14 -11.55
C ARG A 80 7.26 0.70 -12.73
N LYS A 81 7.58 0.36 -13.97
CA LYS A 81 6.82 0.81 -15.15
C LYS A 81 5.36 0.33 -15.09
N GLU A 82 5.14 -0.94 -14.74
CA GLU A 82 3.80 -1.52 -14.59
C GLU A 82 3.00 -0.82 -13.49
N ILE A 83 3.60 -0.66 -12.30
CA ILE A 83 2.98 0.02 -11.15
C ILE A 83 2.62 1.46 -11.48
N LEU A 84 3.55 2.25 -12.03
CA LEU A 84 3.30 3.66 -12.33
C LEU A 84 2.21 3.85 -13.40
N ARG A 85 2.09 2.91 -14.35
CA ARG A 85 0.99 2.92 -15.32
C ARG A 85 -0.37 2.73 -14.64
N ILE A 86 -0.44 1.91 -13.59
CA ILE A 86 -1.67 1.70 -12.82
C ILE A 86 -2.00 2.94 -11.97
N LEU A 87 -1.00 3.55 -11.32
CA LEU A 87 -1.20 4.71 -10.45
C LEU A 87 -1.52 6.01 -11.21
N ALA A 88 -1.18 6.08 -12.50
CA ALA A 88 -1.32 7.30 -13.30
C ALA A 88 -2.76 7.84 -13.29
N GLY A 89 -2.91 9.09 -12.82
CA GLY A 89 -4.20 9.80 -12.79
C GLY A 89 -5.22 9.27 -11.77
N LYS A 90 -4.83 8.35 -10.88
CA LYS A 90 -5.72 7.76 -9.86
C LYS A 90 -5.46 8.35 -8.48
N LEU A 91 -6.50 8.39 -7.65
CA LEU A 91 -6.40 8.60 -6.21
C LEU A 91 -5.74 7.37 -5.57
N VAL A 92 -4.57 7.55 -4.97
CA VAL A 92 -3.82 6.47 -4.31
C VAL A 92 -4.04 6.52 -2.81
N VAL A 93 -4.54 5.41 -2.27
CA VAL A 93 -4.76 5.19 -0.84
C VAL A 93 -3.66 4.27 -0.31
N GLY A 94 -3.10 4.59 0.87
CA GLY A 94 -2.12 3.74 1.53
C GLY A 94 -2.01 4.02 3.02
N HIS A 95 -1.11 3.33 3.72
CA HIS A 95 -0.80 3.59 5.12
C HIS A 95 0.69 3.89 5.27
N ALA A 96 1.02 5.12 5.67
CA ALA A 96 2.38 5.64 5.62
C ALA A 96 2.97 5.57 4.19
N VAL A 97 2.13 5.89 3.19
CA VAL A 97 2.34 5.67 1.75
C VAL A 97 3.59 6.36 1.18
N TYR A 98 4.11 7.35 1.90
CA TYR A 98 5.40 7.97 1.60
C TYR A 98 6.53 6.94 1.50
N ASN A 99 6.52 5.89 2.33
CA ASN A 99 7.54 4.84 2.31
C ASN A 99 7.50 4.04 1.00
N ASP A 100 6.30 3.72 0.51
CA ASP A 100 6.04 3.04 -0.76
C ASP A 100 6.54 3.87 -1.94
N PHE A 101 6.16 5.16 -1.98
CA PHE A 101 6.58 6.09 -3.03
C PHE A 101 8.10 6.29 -3.04
N LYS A 102 8.73 6.37 -1.85
CA LYS A 102 10.19 6.41 -1.72
C LYS A 102 10.85 5.13 -2.27
N ALA A 103 10.30 3.96 -1.96
CA ALA A 103 10.81 2.68 -2.47
C ALA A 103 10.63 2.56 -4.00
N LEU A 104 9.54 3.10 -4.55
CA LEU A 104 9.25 3.19 -5.98
C LEU A 104 10.07 4.29 -6.70
N LYS A 105 10.75 5.17 -5.96
CA LYS A 105 11.40 6.37 -6.50
C LYS A 105 10.42 7.19 -7.33
N TYR A 106 9.28 7.50 -6.74
CA TYR A 106 8.15 8.15 -7.40
C TYR A 106 7.56 9.25 -6.52
N PHE A 107 7.06 10.31 -7.14
CA PHE A 107 6.33 11.39 -6.50
C PHE A 107 4.91 11.39 -7.05
N HIS A 108 3.96 10.95 -6.22
CA HIS A 108 2.54 11.03 -6.56
C HIS A 108 1.97 12.39 -6.16
N PRO A 109 1.07 13.01 -6.95
CA PRO A 109 0.46 14.27 -6.58
C PRO A 109 -0.23 14.18 -5.20
N GLN A 110 0.06 15.14 -4.32
CA GLN A 110 -0.50 15.17 -2.97
C GLN A 110 -2.04 15.25 -2.99
N ALA A 111 -2.61 16.00 -3.94
CA ALA A 111 -4.06 16.10 -4.14
C ALA A 111 -4.73 14.76 -4.49
N LEU A 112 -3.96 13.80 -5.01
CA LEU A 112 -4.38 12.45 -5.35
C LEU A 112 -3.84 11.40 -4.37
N THR A 113 -3.29 11.81 -3.23
CA THR A 113 -2.80 10.88 -2.19
C THR A 113 -3.71 10.91 -0.97
N ARG A 114 -4.07 9.74 -0.44
CA ARG A 114 -4.76 9.59 0.85
C ARG A 114 -3.97 8.64 1.74
N ASP A 115 -3.31 9.21 2.74
CA ASP A 115 -2.51 8.45 3.71
C ASP A 115 -3.33 8.19 4.97
N THR A 116 -3.78 6.96 5.15
CA THR A 116 -4.60 6.53 6.29
C THR A 116 -3.89 6.67 7.63
N SER A 117 -2.56 6.71 7.67
CA SER A 117 -1.80 6.93 8.92
C SER A 117 -1.91 8.35 9.47
N LYS A 118 -2.37 9.29 8.63
CA LYS A 118 -2.50 10.73 8.93
C LYS A 118 -3.94 11.21 8.84
N MET A 119 -4.93 10.33 8.98
CA MET A 119 -6.35 10.68 8.88
C MET A 119 -7.00 10.76 10.27
N PRO A 120 -7.25 11.97 10.81
CA PRO A 120 -7.92 12.17 12.10
C PRO A 120 -9.26 11.43 12.21
N LEU A 121 -10.03 11.40 11.11
CA LEU A 121 -11.32 10.71 11.07
C LEU A 121 -11.21 9.20 11.31
N LEU A 122 -10.13 8.54 10.87
CA LEU A 122 -9.92 7.12 11.14
C LEU A 122 -9.52 6.88 12.60
N ASN A 123 -8.69 7.76 13.15
CA ASN A 123 -8.32 7.71 14.57
C ASN A 123 -9.54 7.88 15.46
N ARG A 124 -10.35 8.93 15.22
CA ARG A 124 -11.61 9.17 15.95
C ARG A 124 -12.53 7.96 15.93
N LYS A 125 -12.76 7.37 14.75
CA LYS A 125 -13.59 6.16 14.61
C LYS A 125 -13.00 4.93 15.31
N GLY A 126 -11.68 4.85 15.39
CA GLY A 126 -10.96 3.77 16.06
C GLY A 126 -10.80 3.98 17.57
N GLY A 127 -11.29 5.08 18.13
CA GLY A 127 -11.09 5.42 19.55
C GLY A 127 -9.66 5.83 19.90
N PHE A 128 -8.92 6.39 18.93
CA PHE A 128 -7.56 6.88 19.12
C PHE A 128 -7.50 8.42 19.09
N PRO A 129 -6.48 9.05 19.70
CA PRO A 129 -6.26 10.49 19.57
C PRO A 129 -6.10 10.89 18.10
N GLU A 130 -6.73 12.00 17.69
CA GLU A 130 -6.81 12.43 16.30
C GLU A 130 -5.46 12.80 15.69
N ASP A 131 -4.55 13.30 16.51
CA ASP A 131 -3.19 13.71 16.22
C ASP A 131 -2.17 12.55 16.24
N ALA A 132 -2.57 11.36 16.73
CA ALA A 132 -1.68 10.22 16.83
C ALA A 132 -1.46 9.49 15.50
N THR A 133 -0.23 9.09 15.22
CA THR A 133 0.03 8.10 14.15
C THR A 133 -0.23 6.69 14.68
N VAL A 134 -1.33 6.08 14.25
CA VAL A 134 -1.73 4.74 14.69
C VAL A 134 -1.30 3.71 13.65
N SER A 135 -0.77 2.57 14.08
CA SER A 135 -0.38 1.50 13.15
C SER A 135 -1.59 0.88 12.44
N LEU A 136 -1.40 0.46 11.20
CA LEU A 136 -2.43 -0.24 10.42
C LEU A 136 -3.02 -1.43 11.18
N LYS A 137 -2.20 -2.19 11.92
CA LYS A 137 -2.65 -3.31 12.75
C LYS A 137 -3.68 -2.87 13.81
N ARG A 138 -3.41 -1.77 14.51
CA ARG A 138 -4.32 -1.24 15.53
C ARG A 138 -5.59 -0.67 14.91
N LEU A 139 -5.47 0.05 13.81
CA LEU A 139 -6.63 0.58 13.08
C LEU A 139 -7.52 -0.55 12.53
N ALA A 140 -6.94 -1.59 11.92
CA ALA A 140 -7.68 -2.75 11.44
C ALA A 140 -8.40 -3.48 12.58
N LYS A 141 -7.75 -3.64 13.74
CA LYS A 141 -8.38 -4.26 14.90
C LYS A 141 -9.54 -3.43 15.44
N ALA A 142 -9.38 -2.12 15.54
CA ALA A 142 -10.40 -1.23 16.09
C ALA A 142 -11.59 -1.02 15.14
N LEU A 143 -11.32 -0.84 13.84
CA LEU A 143 -12.34 -0.48 12.84
C LEU A 143 -12.99 -1.67 12.14
N LEU A 144 -12.23 -2.76 11.96
CA LEU A 144 -12.68 -3.93 11.21
C LEU A 144 -12.82 -5.18 12.08
N HIS A 145 -12.43 -5.10 13.35
CA HIS A 145 -12.34 -6.27 14.25
C HIS A 145 -11.45 -7.39 13.68
N LYS A 146 -10.48 -7.05 12.82
CA LYS A 146 -9.57 -7.99 12.16
C LYS A 146 -8.17 -7.90 12.73
N ASP A 147 -7.59 -9.04 13.08
CA ASP A 147 -6.17 -9.16 13.35
C ASP A 147 -5.41 -9.39 12.04
N ILE A 148 -4.64 -8.40 11.62
CA ILE A 148 -3.77 -8.48 10.44
C ILE A 148 -2.32 -8.66 10.84
N GLN A 149 -1.50 -9.19 9.93
CA GLN A 149 -0.07 -9.43 10.14
C GLN A 149 0.22 -10.27 11.41
N VAL A 150 -0.70 -11.17 11.77
CA VAL A 150 -0.48 -12.16 12.83
C VAL A 150 0.46 -13.22 12.28
N SER A 151 1.58 -13.42 12.94
CA SER A 151 2.64 -14.32 12.48
C SER A 151 2.15 -15.77 12.36
N ARG A 152 2.61 -16.46 11.29
CA ARG A 152 2.56 -17.92 11.02
C ARG A 152 1.24 -18.50 10.47
N ARG A 153 1.02 -18.39 9.15
CA ARG A 153 1.18 -19.51 8.19
C ARG A 153 0.61 -19.22 6.80
N ASN A 154 -0.38 -18.36 6.63
CA ASN A 154 -1.03 -18.16 5.32
C ASN A 154 -1.21 -16.65 5.06
N ALA A 155 -0.19 -15.98 4.51
CA ALA A 155 -0.23 -14.53 4.25
C ALA A 155 -0.60 -14.23 2.79
N THR A 156 -1.82 -14.54 2.41
CA THR A 156 -2.44 -13.94 1.21
C THR A 156 -2.85 -12.51 1.58
N SER A 157 -2.02 -11.54 1.17
CA SER A 157 -2.38 -10.13 0.86
C SER A 157 -3.36 -9.39 1.80
N ALA A 158 -3.36 -9.66 3.10
CA ALA A 158 -4.28 -9.01 4.05
C ALA A 158 -4.02 -7.50 4.25
N SER A 159 -2.90 -6.97 3.77
CA SER A 159 -2.54 -5.56 3.89
C SER A 159 -3.33 -4.66 2.90
N ALA A 160 -3.51 -5.09 1.65
CA ALA A 160 -4.26 -4.33 0.66
C ALA A 160 -5.77 -4.28 0.96
N THR A 161 -6.35 -5.36 1.49
CA THR A 161 -7.79 -5.43 1.84
C THR A 161 -8.15 -4.52 3.02
N SER A 162 -7.20 -4.23 3.93
CA SER A 162 -7.42 -3.34 5.08
C SER A 162 -7.44 -1.85 4.70
N LEU A 163 -6.90 -1.48 3.54
CA LEU A 163 -6.91 -0.09 3.04
C LEU A 163 -8.23 0.26 2.34
N ALA A 164 -9.06 -0.74 2.03
CA ALA A 164 -10.34 -0.58 1.39
C ALA A 164 -11.48 -0.20 2.37
N LEU A 165 -11.19 0.63 3.37
CA LEU A 165 -12.19 1.09 4.34
C LEU A 165 -13.22 2.00 3.65
N PRO A 166 -14.55 1.74 3.77
CA PRO A 166 -15.59 2.62 3.26
C PRO A 166 -15.40 4.12 3.59
N PRO A 167 -14.96 4.52 4.81
CA PRO A 167 -14.71 5.93 5.11
C PRO A 167 -13.50 6.57 4.40
N VAL A 168 -12.55 5.77 3.89
CA VAL A 168 -11.36 6.29 3.19
C VAL A 168 -11.70 6.71 1.76
N TRP A 169 -12.60 5.95 1.14
CA TRP A 169 -13.02 6.15 -0.23
C TRP A 169 -14.13 7.19 -0.41
N GLY A 170 -14.87 7.51 0.66
CA GLY A 170 -16.00 8.44 0.65
C GLY A 170 -15.65 9.90 0.95
N CYS A 171 -14.36 10.21 1.19
CA CYS A 171 -13.94 11.55 1.56
C CYS A 171 -13.87 12.46 0.31
N PRO A 172 -14.66 13.55 0.21
CA PRO A 172 -14.66 14.43 -0.96
C PRO A 172 -13.27 15.00 -1.26
N ARG A 173 -13.05 15.42 -2.51
CA ARG A 173 -11.88 16.23 -2.89
C ARG A 173 -11.90 17.51 -2.04
N GLY A 174 -10.98 17.67 -1.10
CA GLY A 174 -10.82 18.91 -0.31
C GLY A 174 -10.75 18.77 1.21
N ALA A 175 -11.08 17.62 1.82
CA ALA A 175 -11.13 17.51 3.28
C ALA A 175 -9.79 17.13 3.96
N VAL A 176 -8.65 17.52 3.38
CA VAL A 176 -7.31 17.37 4.01
C VAL A 176 -6.56 18.69 3.94
N GLN A 177 -7.19 19.76 4.44
CA GLN A 177 -6.52 20.98 4.87
C GLN A 177 -7.22 21.46 6.14
N ASN A 178 -6.65 21.05 7.26
CA ASN A 178 -6.32 21.86 8.44
C ASN A 178 -5.57 20.97 9.43
#